data_AF-A0A154V8G4-F1
#
_entry.id   AF-A0A154V8G4-F1
#
_cell.length_a   1.000
_cell.length_b   1.000
_cell.length_c   1.000
_cell.angle_alpha   90.00
_cell.angle_beta   90.00
_cell.angle_gamma   90.00
#
_symmetry.space_group_name_H-M   'P 1'
#
loop_
_entity.id
_entity.type
_entity.pdbx_description
1 polymer ?
#
loop_
_entity_poly.entity_id
_entity_poly.type
_entity_poly.pdbx_seq_one_letter_code
_entity_poly.pdbx_strand_id
1 'polypeptide(L)'
;MVYNIIDRVMPMKAGRSLYAALAVIGAMVVASPLAAQQRPPAQGQGAQPELTTERVQDWTVRCTKTTPQRCEMVQSVKERESNRDILMIIIGYRENERQPRALILMPLGVLLPPGLGIQVDKAEPRGLPFRHCEPGGCLAPWNMSDSDVAALKGGTQLTVIATDQAGKQVGLPVSLKGFTAAYAKLK
;
A
#
# COMPACT_ATOMS: atom_id res chain seq x y z
N MET A 1 -22.14 5.46 -35.91
CA MET A 1 -21.32 6.49 -35.24
C MET A 1 -20.05 5.80 -34.75
N VAL A 2 -19.11 5.56 -35.68
CA VAL A 2 -17.88 4.77 -35.46
C VAL A 2 -16.76 5.49 -36.20
N TYR A 3 -15.82 6.07 -35.48
CA TYR A 3 -14.52 6.58 -35.95
C TYR A 3 -13.60 6.53 -34.73
N ASN A 4 -12.82 5.46 -34.52
CA ASN A 4 -11.52 5.16 -35.15
C ASN A 4 -10.57 6.38 -35.12
N ILE A 5 -9.81 6.47 -34.02
CA ILE A 5 -8.66 7.37 -33.86
C ILE A 5 -7.42 6.48 -33.90
N ILE A 6 -6.90 6.32 -35.12
CA ILE A 6 -5.57 5.79 -35.39
C ILE A 6 -4.90 6.82 -36.31
N ASP A 7 -3.61 7.03 -36.10
CA ASP A 7 -2.66 7.65 -37.03
C ASP A 7 -2.71 9.17 -37.24
N ARG A 8 -1.86 9.87 -36.46
CA ARG A 8 -1.10 11.01 -36.98
C ARG A 8 0.38 10.86 -36.64
N VAL A 9 0.99 9.92 -37.35
CA VAL A 9 2.44 9.92 -37.64
C VAL A 9 2.70 11.12 -38.55
N MET A 10 3.45 12.11 -38.06
CA MET A 10 3.91 13.23 -38.89
C MET A 10 5.18 12.82 -39.68
N PRO A 11 5.26 13.12 -40.98
CA PRO A 11 6.47 12.96 -41.78
C PRO A 11 7.33 14.23 -41.70
N MET A 12 8.54 14.13 -41.12
CA MET A 12 9.56 15.16 -41.27
C MET A 12 10.36 14.92 -42.55
N LYS A 13 10.21 15.86 -43.49
CA LYS A 13 10.85 15.88 -44.80
C LYS A 13 12.34 16.18 -44.69
N ALA A 14 13.12 15.45 -45.50
CA ALA A 14 14.51 15.71 -45.79
C ALA A 14 14.71 17.05 -46.52
N GLY A 15 15.71 17.81 -46.08
CA GLY A 15 16.21 18.99 -46.78
C GLY A 15 17.73 19.03 -46.65
N ARG A 16 18.44 18.61 -47.71
CA ARG A 16 19.87 18.88 -47.89
C ARG A 16 20.01 20.31 -48.37
N SER A 17 20.86 21.12 -47.74
CA SER A 17 21.53 22.18 -48.48
C SER A 17 22.92 22.44 -47.90
N LEU A 18 23.84 22.57 -48.84
CA LEU A 18 25.29 22.56 -48.73
C LEU A 18 25.74 24.02 -48.62
N TYR A 19 26.30 24.44 -47.48
CA TYR A 19 27.11 25.66 -47.42
C TYR A 19 28.34 25.39 -46.57
N ALA A 20 29.45 25.21 -47.27
CA ALA A 20 30.79 25.32 -46.71
C ALA A 20 31.11 26.80 -46.52
N ALA A 21 31.43 27.21 -45.29
CA ALA A 21 32.17 28.43 -45.02
C ALA A 21 33.13 28.13 -43.87
N LEU A 22 34.41 28.02 -44.23
CA LEU A 22 35.54 27.98 -43.33
C LEU A 22 35.64 29.32 -42.58
N ALA A 23 35.56 29.26 -41.25
CA ALA A 23 36.09 30.30 -40.38
C ALA A 23 36.74 29.62 -39.17
N VAL A 24 38.08 29.56 -39.21
CA VAL A 24 38.96 29.14 -38.12
C VAL A 24 39.01 30.30 -37.11
N ILE A 25 38.34 30.19 -35.95
CA ILE A 25 38.59 31.05 -34.78
C ILE A 25 38.36 30.26 -33.49
N GLY A 26 39.45 30.01 -32.74
CA GLY A 26 39.47 29.94 -31.27
C GLY A 26 38.95 28.66 -30.59
N ALA A 27 39.82 27.66 -30.43
CA ALA A 27 39.62 26.62 -29.43
C ALA A 27 39.85 27.19 -28.01
N MET A 28 38.80 27.73 -27.38
CA MET A 28 38.80 27.91 -25.92
C MET A 28 38.42 26.60 -25.26
N VAL A 29 39.42 25.85 -24.79
CA VAL A 29 39.23 24.74 -23.86
C VAL A 29 38.85 25.33 -22.50
N VAL A 30 37.56 25.55 -22.28
CA VAL A 30 37.02 25.81 -20.93
C VAL A 30 36.94 24.47 -20.19
N ALA A 31 38.04 24.11 -19.52
CA ALA A 31 38.04 23.08 -18.50
C ALA A 31 37.12 23.54 -17.35
N SER A 32 35.86 23.13 -17.39
CA SER A 32 34.93 23.35 -16.28
C SER A 32 35.33 22.41 -15.15
N PRO A 33 35.69 22.91 -13.95
CA PRO A 33 35.93 22.03 -12.82
C PRO A 33 34.60 21.33 -12.50
N LEU A 34 34.63 19.98 -12.47
CA LEU A 34 33.60 19.18 -11.81
C LEU A 34 33.60 19.62 -10.33
N ALA A 35 32.80 20.62 -10.01
CA ALA A 35 32.43 20.91 -8.63
C ALA A 35 31.65 19.69 -8.15
N ALA A 36 32.30 18.84 -7.37
CA ALA A 36 31.68 17.76 -6.63
C ALA A 36 30.59 18.38 -5.75
N GLN A 37 29.36 18.36 -6.25
CA GLN A 37 28.20 18.91 -5.57
C GLN A 37 27.87 17.94 -4.44
N GLN A 38 28.51 18.19 -3.29
CA GLN A 38 28.21 17.55 -2.02
C GLN A 38 26.74 17.83 -1.72
N ARG A 39 25.88 16.85 -2.04
CA ARG A 39 24.49 16.87 -1.61
C ARG A 39 24.52 16.90 -0.08
N PRO A 40 23.85 17.88 0.58
CA PRO A 40 23.69 17.86 2.02
C PRO A 40 23.11 16.50 2.43
N PRO A 41 23.53 15.93 3.57
CA PRO A 41 22.89 14.73 4.08
C PRO A 41 21.40 15.04 4.29
N ALA A 42 20.55 14.21 3.70
CA ALA A 42 19.11 14.27 3.89
C ALA A 42 18.78 13.92 5.36
N GLN A 43 18.88 14.91 6.25
CA GLN A 43 18.37 14.81 7.60
C GLN A 43 16.91 15.23 7.60
N GLY A 44 16.06 14.22 7.46
CA GLY A 44 14.61 14.36 7.49
C GLY A 44 13.96 13.07 7.96
N GLN A 45 14.48 12.46 9.04
CA GLN A 45 13.68 11.50 9.80
C GLN A 45 12.72 12.32 10.64
N GLY A 46 11.53 12.58 10.12
CA GLY A 46 10.44 13.13 10.93
C GLY A 46 10.28 12.27 12.17
N ALA A 47 10.22 12.90 13.35
CA ALA A 47 10.02 12.21 14.62
C ALA A 47 8.80 11.28 14.49
N GLN A 48 9.03 9.96 14.45
CA GLN A 48 7.92 9.01 14.51
C GLN A 48 7.25 9.17 15.87
N PRO A 49 5.91 9.28 15.91
CA PRO A 49 5.19 9.37 17.17
C PRO A 49 5.61 8.21 18.07
N GLU A 50 5.96 8.52 19.32
CA GLU A 50 6.28 7.47 20.27
C GLU A 50 5.03 6.61 20.51
N LEU A 51 5.15 5.30 20.27
CA LEU A 51 4.06 4.34 20.39
C LEU A 51 4.27 3.46 21.63
N THR A 52 3.19 3.20 22.37
CA THR A 52 3.13 2.03 23.26
C THR A 52 2.67 0.82 22.46
N THR A 53 3.14 -0.37 22.81
CA THR A 53 2.78 -1.62 22.14
C THR A 53 2.41 -2.69 23.17
N GLU A 54 1.29 -3.37 22.96
CA GLU A 54 0.82 -4.49 23.78
C GLU A 54 0.42 -5.65 22.86
N ARG A 55 0.89 -6.86 23.16
CA ARG A 55 0.48 -8.05 22.42
C ARG A 55 -0.71 -8.73 23.10
N VAL A 56 -1.75 -8.99 22.33
CA VAL A 56 -2.98 -9.67 22.73
C VAL A 56 -3.18 -10.88 21.82
N GLN A 57 -2.66 -12.04 22.26
CA GLN A 57 -2.64 -13.26 21.45
C GLN A 57 -2.01 -12.98 20.07
N ASP A 58 -2.77 -13.15 18.98
CA ASP A 58 -2.26 -12.97 17.63
C ASP A 58 -2.20 -11.50 17.20
N TRP A 59 -2.86 -10.60 17.92
CA TRP A 59 -2.94 -9.18 17.63
C TRP A 59 -1.93 -8.36 18.44
N THR A 60 -1.52 -7.24 17.87
CA THR A 60 -0.68 -6.25 18.55
C THR A 60 -1.40 -4.92 18.57
N VAL A 61 -1.73 -4.42 19.75
CA VAL A 61 -2.31 -3.09 19.95
C VAL A 61 -1.18 -2.08 20.05
N ARG A 62 -1.29 -0.97 19.33
CA ARG A 62 -0.31 0.12 19.31
C ARG A 62 -1.06 1.42 19.58
N CYS A 63 -0.56 2.26 20.48
CA CYS A 63 -1.21 3.53 20.79
C CYS A 63 -0.21 4.69 20.77
N THR A 64 -0.65 5.85 20.29
CA THR A 64 0.15 7.08 20.39
C THR A 64 0.28 7.52 21.85
N LYS A 65 1.42 8.14 22.19
CA LYS A 65 1.60 8.82 23.49
C LYS A 65 1.07 10.26 23.52
N THR A 66 0.30 10.66 22.52
CA THR A 66 -0.30 12.00 22.39
C THR A 66 -1.63 12.09 23.14
N THR A 67 -2.11 13.30 23.40
CA THR A 67 -3.47 13.56 23.90
C THR A 67 -4.30 14.25 22.80
N PRO A 68 -5.46 13.69 22.40
CA PRO A 68 -6.00 12.39 22.81
C PRO A 68 -5.14 11.22 22.31
N GLN A 69 -5.15 10.13 23.06
CA GLN A 69 -4.50 8.88 22.69
C GLN A 69 -5.27 8.23 21.53
N ARG A 70 -4.55 7.71 20.54
CA ARG A 70 -5.13 6.97 19.41
C ARG A 70 -4.52 5.59 19.33
N CYS A 71 -5.36 4.58 19.29
CA CYS A 71 -4.95 3.18 19.26
C CYS A 71 -5.38 2.50 17.95
N GLU A 72 -4.55 1.56 17.50
CA GLU A 72 -4.83 0.63 16.41
C GLU A 72 -4.41 -0.78 16.83
N MET A 73 -5.04 -1.80 16.24
CA MET A 73 -4.63 -3.19 16.39
C MET A 73 -4.17 -3.73 15.05
N VAL A 74 -3.07 -4.47 15.07
CA VAL A 74 -2.37 -4.93 13.88
C VAL A 74 -2.15 -6.42 13.94
N GLN A 75 -2.31 -7.09 12.81
CA GLN A 75 -1.84 -8.46 12.59
C GLN A 75 -1.17 -8.56 11.21
N SER A 76 0.00 -9.19 11.17
CA SER A 76 0.67 -9.58 9.92
C SER A 76 0.53 -11.08 9.71
N VAL A 77 0.25 -11.50 8.47
CA VAL A 77 0.36 -12.90 8.05
C VAL A 77 1.72 -13.09 7.40
N LYS A 78 2.43 -14.14 7.78
CA LYS A 78 3.76 -14.45 7.28
C LYS A 78 3.75 -15.67 6.36
N GLU A 79 4.54 -15.62 5.30
CA GLU A 79 4.85 -16.80 4.48
C GLU A 79 5.71 -17.76 5.30
N ARG A 80 5.35 -19.05 5.31
CA ARG A 80 6.04 -20.05 6.15
C ARG A 80 7.50 -20.25 5.76
N GLU A 81 7.80 -20.21 4.47
CA GLU A 81 9.14 -20.50 3.95
C GLU A 81 10.08 -19.30 4.08
N SER A 82 9.64 -18.11 3.66
CA SER A 82 10.49 -16.91 3.64
C SER A 82 10.39 -16.04 4.91
N ASN A 83 9.41 -16.29 5.77
CA ASN A 83 9.08 -15.49 6.97
C ASN A 83 8.75 -14.02 6.69
N ARG A 84 8.49 -13.68 5.41
CA ARG A 84 8.10 -12.33 4.97
C ARG A 84 6.62 -12.10 5.24
N ASP A 85 6.27 -10.85 5.54
CA ASP A 85 4.88 -10.44 5.67
C ASP A 85 4.21 -10.47 4.29
N ILE A 86 3.16 -11.27 4.15
CA ILE A 86 2.38 -11.44 2.92
C ILE A 86 0.98 -10.81 3.00
N LEU A 87 0.63 -10.28 4.17
CA LEU A 87 -0.57 -9.51 4.42
C LEU A 87 -0.38 -8.75 5.72
N MET A 88 -0.88 -7.52 5.80
CA MET A 88 -1.06 -6.83 7.07
C MET A 88 -2.46 -6.25 7.15
N ILE A 89 -3.12 -6.43 8.29
CA ILE A 89 -4.39 -5.78 8.61
C ILE A 89 -4.20 -4.86 9.81
N ILE A 90 -4.64 -3.61 9.66
CA ILE A 90 -4.63 -2.58 10.70
C ILE A 90 -6.07 -2.17 10.94
N ILE A 91 -6.51 -2.16 12.20
CA ILE A 91 -7.88 -1.77 12.58
C ILE A 91 -7.80 -0.67 13.62
N GLY A 92 -8.53 0.42 13.39
CA GLY A 92 -8.56 1.57 14.30
C GLY A 92 -9.73 2.50 13.99
N TYR A 93 -9.73 3.64 14.66
CA TYR A 93 -10.68 4.72 14.43
C TYR A 93 -9.95 5.90 13.81
N ARG A 94 -10.63 6.63 12.91
CA ARG A 94 -10.17 7.96 12.57
C ARG A 94 -10.69 8.97 13.58
N GLU A 95 -10.00 10.09 13.62
CA GLU A 95 -10.36 11.21 14.49
C GLU A 95 -11.82 11.60 14.26
N ASN A 96 -12.57 11.73 15.36
CA ASN A 96 -13.99 12.10 15.37
C ASN A 96 -14.94 11.11 14.68
N GLU A 97 -14.49 9.91 14.30
CA GLU A 97 -15.35 8.88 13.73
C GLU A 97 -15.73 7.80 14.75
N ARG A 98 -17.01 7.41 14.74
CA ARG A 98 -17.54 6.36 15.62
C ARG A 98 -17.44 4.95 15.05
N GLN A 99 -17.24 4.83 13.74
CA GLN A 99 -17.11 3.55 13.06
C GLN A 99 -15.63 3.17 12.90
N PRO A 100 -15.23 1.94 13.24
CA PRO A 100 -13.88 1.47 12.99
C PRO A 100 -13.64 1.31 11.48
N ARG A 101 -12.38 1.42 11.09
CA ARG A 101 -11.91 1.07 9.75
C ARG A 101 -10.78 0.06 9.85
N ALA A 102 -10.83 -0.91 8.95
CA ALA A 102 -9.70 -1.75 8.65
C ALA A 102 -8.97 -1.22 7.42
N LEU A 103 -7.65 -1.32 7.41
CA LEU A 103 -6.81 -1.14 6.25
C LEU A 103 -6.04 -2.44 6.03
N ILE A 104 -6.29 -3.06 4.89
CA ILE A 104 -5.54 -4.25 4.47
C ILE A 104 -4.46 -3.79 3.50
N LEU A 105 -3.20 -4.09 3.85
CA LEU A 105 -2.04 -3.92 2.97
C LEU A 105 -1.69 -5.29 2.40
N MET A 106 -1.82 -5.39 1.07
CA MET A 106 -1.41 -6.56 0.29
C MET A 106 -0.09 -6.24 -0.42
N PRO A 107 0.92 -7.13 -0.43
CA PRO A 107 2.09 -6.94 -1.25
C PRO A 107 1.77 -6.79 -2.75
N LEU A 108 2.76 -6.30 -3.51
CA LEU A 108 2.65 -6.21 -4.97
C LEU A 108 2.58 -7.61 -5.62
N GLY A 109 2.08 -7.66 -6.86
CA GLY A 109 1.93 -8.92 -7.61
C GLY A 109 0.50 -9.48 -7.65
N VAL A 110 -0.49 -8.68 -7.23
CA VAL A 110 -1.92 -9.01 -7.28
C VAL A 110 -2.64 -8.27 -8.41
N LEU A 111 -3.74 -8.84 -8.91
CA LEU A 111 -4.62 -8.18 -9.86
C LEU A 111 -5.53 -7.19 -9.14
N LEU A 112 -5.51 -5.94 -9.60
CA LEU A 112 -6.30 -4.86 -9.04
C LEU A 112 -7.81 -4.95 -9.37
N PRO A 113 -8.23 -5.26 -10.62
CA PRO A 113 -9.65 -5.23 -10.98
C PRO A 113 -10.53 -6.19 -10.17
N PRO A 114 -10.12 -7.44 -9.85
CA PRO A 114 -10.89 -8.31 -8.97
C PRO A 114 -10.98 -7.82 -7.51
N GLY A 115 -10.04 -6.98 -7.07
CA GLY A 115 -9.92 -6.59 -5.66
C GLY A 115 -9.52 -7.76 -4.75
N LEU A 116 -9.84 -7.60 -3.47
CA LEU A 116 -9.74 -8.67 -2.46
C LEU A 116 -11.10 -9.30 -2.23
N GLY A 117 -11.13 -10.57 -1.87
CA GLY A 117 -12.25 -11.18 -1.15
C GLY A 117 -11.98 -11.17 0.34
N ILE A 118 -13.01 -10.99 1.16
CA ILE A 118 -12.96 -11.18 2.61
C ILE A 118 -14.04 -12.16 3.04
N GLN A 119 -13.66 -13.12 3.87
CA GLN A 119 -14.54 -14.19 4.33
C GLN A 119 -14.26 -14.49 5.80
N VAL A 120 -15.27 -14.41 6.66
CA VAL A 120 -15.16 -14.86 8.05
C VAL A 120 -15.63 -16.31 8.12
N ASP A 121 -14.75 -17.21 8.57
CA ASP A 121 -14.95 -18.65 8.63
C ASP A 121 -15.50 -19.23 7.31
N LYS A 122 -16.78 -19.64 7.29
CA LYS A 122 -17.46 -20.23 6.14
C LYS A 122 -18.56 -19.33 5.54
N ALA A 123 -18.60 -18.05 5.92
CA ALA A 123 -19.56 -17.11 5.35
C ALA A 123 -19.32 -16.90 3.85
N GLU A 124 -20.28 -16.33 3.13
CA GLU A 124 -20.08 -15.96 1.74
C GLU A 124 -18.98 -14.90 1.62
N PRO A 125 -17.97 -15.07 0.73
CA PRO A 125 -16.97 -14.07 0.49
C PRO A 125 -17.58 -12.77 -0.05
N ARG A 126 -17.08 -11.63 0.43
CA ARG A 126 -17.45 -10.31 -0.05
C ARG A 126 -16.26 -9.61 -0.67
N GLY A 127 -16.51 -8.91 -1.78
CA GLY A 127 -15.49 -8.10 -2.45
C GLY A 127 -15.09 -6.87 -1.64
N LEU A 128 -13.80 -6.57 -1.66
CA LEU A 128 -13.18 -5.40 -1.07
C LEU A 128 -12.20 -4.79 -2.10
N PRO A 129 -12.55 -3.67 -2.73
CA PRO A 129 -11.72 -3.10 -3.78
C PRO A 129 -10.41 -2.53 -3.22
N PHE A 130 -9.35 -2.64 -4.01
CA PHE A 130 -8.16 -1.83 -3.78
C PHE A 130 -8.47 -0.36 -4.03
N ARG A 131 -7.88 0.51 -3.22
CA ARG A 131 -7.93 1.95 -3.42
C ARG A 131 -6.83 2.41 -4.37
N HIS A 132 -5.59 2.06 -4.02
CA HIS A 132 -4.39 2.38 -4.79
C HIS A 132 -3.22 1.52 -4.29
N CYS A 133 -2.13 1.52 -5.04
CA CYS A 133 -0.88 0.86 -4.64
C CYS A 133 0.24 1.88 -4.49
N GLU A 134 1.12 1.62 -3.53
CA GLU A 134 2.33 2.36 -3.22
C GLU A 134 3.51 1.38 -3.16
N PRO A 135 4.77 1.83 -3.05
CA PRO A 135 5.92 0.93 -2.97
C PRO A 135 5.81 -0.12 -1.85
N GLY A 136 5.08 0.18 -0.77
CA GLY A 136 4.82 -0.75 0.33
C GLY A 136 3.74 -1.80 0.07
N GLY A 137 2.96 -1.68 -1.01
CA GLY A 137 1.88 -2.61 -1.36
C GLY A 137 0.60 -1.91 -1.82
N CYS A 138 -0.41 -2.71 -2.11
CA CYS A 138 -1.76 -2.28 -2.48
C CYS A 138 -2.65 -2.18 -1.24
N LEU A 139 -3.33 -1.04 -1.10
CA LEU A 139 -4.15 -0.70 0.04
C LEU A 139 -5.63 -0.95 -0.26
N ALA A 140 -6.31 -1.68 0.63
CA ALA A 140 -7.74 -1.94 0.55
C ALA A 140 -8.43 -1.51 1.86
N PRO A 141 -9.02 -0.30 1.89
CA PRO A 141 -9.74 0.19 3.08
C PRO A 141 -11.11 -0.47 3.19
N TRP A 142 -11.44 -0.94 4.40
CA TRP A 142 -12.75 -1.53 4.73
C TRP A 142 -13.39 -0.70 5.84
N ASN A 143 -14.48 -0.01 5.50
CA ASN A 143 -15.36 0.60 6.49
C ASN A 143 -16.18 -0.50 7.15
N MET A 144 -15.92 -0.76 8.44
CA MET A 144 -16.49 -1.91 9.12
C MET A 144 -17.82 -1.51 9.77
N SER A 145 -18.89 -2.22 9.40
CA SER A 145 -20.18 -2.13 10.06
C SER A 145 -20.15 -2.80 11.43
N ASP A 146 -21.16 -2.54 12.26
CA ASP A 146 -21.32 -3.26 13.55
C ASP A 146 -21.45 -4.77 13.33
N SER A 147 -22.07 -5.19 12.22
CA SER A 147 -22.18 -6.60 11.84
C SER A 147 -20.83 -7.23 11.47
N ASP A 148 -19.95 -6.46 10.82
CA ASP A 148 -18.59 -6.93 10.52
C ASP A 148 -17.79 -7.15 11.79
N VAL A 149 -17.87 -6.19 12.73
CA VAL A 149 -17.21 -6.30 14.03
C VAL A 149 -17.77 -7.48 14.82
N ALA A 150 -19.09 -7.68 14.82
CA ALA A 150 -19.72 -8.82 15.49
C ALA A 150 -19.27 -10.16 14.89
N ALA A 151 -19.20 -10.27 13.55
CA ALA A 151 -18.71 -11.46 12.87
C ALA A 151 -17.25 -11.75 13.24
N LEU A 152 -16.37 -10.75 13.26
CA LEU A 152 -14.97 -10.93 13.63
C LEU A 152 -14.77 -11.28 15.11
N LYS A 153 -15.63 -10.78 16.00
CA LYS A 153 -15.61 -11.14 17.43
C LYS A 153 -16.08 -12.58 17.68
N GLY A 154 -17.05 -13.05 16.89
CA GLY A 154 -17.63 -14.40 17.00
C GLY A 154 -16.92 -15.46 16.18
N GLY A 155 -16.11 -15.07 15.20
CA GLY A 155 -15.44 -15.97 14.28
C GLY A 155 -14.07 -16.45 14.76
N THR A 156 -13.50 -17.40 14.02
CA THR A 156 -12.17 -17.97 14.33
C THR A 156 -11.08 -17.53 13.36
N GLN A 157 -11.45 -17.31 12.10
CA GLN A 157 -10.53 -16.92 11.04
C GLN A 157 -11.19 -15.92 10.07
N LEU A 158 -10.45 -14.89 9.68
CA LEU A 158 -10.73 -14.07 8.51
C LEU A 158 -9.81 -14.53 7.37
N THR A 159 -10.38 -14.99 6.27
CA THR A 159 -9.63 -15.31 5.05
C THR A 159 -9.67 -14.10 4.12
N VAL A 160 -8.49 -13.57 3.79
CA VAL A 160 -8.33 -12.57 2.74
C VAL A 160 -7.92 -13.26 1.44
N ILE A 161 -8.74 -13.14 0.42
CA ILE A 161 -8.58 -13.80 -0.87
C ILE A 161 -7.99 -12.78 -1.84
N ALA A 162 -6.87 -13.09 -2.46
CA ALA A 162 -6.25 -12.28 -3.50
C ALA A 162 -6.14 -13.08 -4.80
N THR A 163 -6.09 -12.39 -5.93
CA THR A 163 -5.82 -13.01 -7.23
C THR A 163 -4.43 -12.57 -7.70
N ASP A 164 -3.54 -13.51 -7.99
CA ASP A 164 -2.20 -13.22 -8.50
C ASP A 164 -2.22 -12.87 -10.01
N GLN A 165 -1.06 -12.46 -10.55
CA GLN A 165 -0.91 -12.10 -11.97
C GLN A 165 -1.22 -13.26 -12.95
N ALA A 166 -1.15 -14.52 -12.51
CA ALA A 166 -1.52 -15.67 -13.31
C ALA A 166 -3.04 -15.97 -13.25
N GLY A 167 -3.81 -15.16 -12.52
CA GLY A 167 -5.24 -15.35 -12.34
C GLY A 167 -5.60 -16.38 -11.26
N LYS A 168 -4.62 -16.87 -10.48
CA LYS A 168 -4.86 -17.84 -9.41
C LYS A 168 -5.30 -17.13 -8.14
N GLN A 169 -6.34 -17.65 -7.51
CA GLN A 169 -6.79 -17.19 -6.19
C GLN A 169 -5.97 -17.81 -5.07
N VAL A 170 -5.59 -16.98 -4.09
CA VAL A 170 -4.84 -17.36 -2.89
C VAL A 170 -5.58 -16.85 -1.67
N GLY A 171 -5.88 -17.75 -0.73
CA GLY A 171 -6.47 -17.42 0.56
C GLY A 171 -5.40 -17.24 1.63
N LEU A 172 -5.40 -16.09 2.29
CA LEU A 172 -4.45 -15.71 3.33
C LEU A 172 -5.19 -15.68 4.68
N PRO A 173 -4.85 -16.60 5.61
CA PRO A 173 -5.57 -16.72 6.88
C PRO A 173 -5.09 -15.68 7.89
N VAL A 174 -6.00 -14.82 8.33
CA VAL A 174 -5.85 -13.93 9.49
C VAL A 174 -6.55 -14.57 10.69
N SER A 175 -5.81 -14.77 11.77
CA SER A 175 -6.34 -15.35 13.01
C SER A 175 -7.24 -14.35 13.74
N LEU A 176 -8.39 -14.81 14.25
CA LEU A 176 -9.26 -13.99 15.10
C LEU A 176 -9.02 -14.24 16.60
N LYS A 177 -8.02 -15.06 16.96
CA LYS A 177 -7.64 -15.27 18.36
C LYS A 177 -7.16 -13.98 18.99
N GLY A 178 -7.85 -13.54 20.05
CA GLY A 178 -7.57 -12.28 20.75
C GLY A 178 -8.20 -11.04 20.11
N PHE A 179 -8.94 -11.18 18.99
CA PHE A 179 -9.56 -10.05 18.30
C PHE A 179 -10.44 -9.22 19.24
N THR A 180 -11.35 -9.87 19.98
CA THR A 180 -12.30 -9.18 20.87
C THR A 180 -11.59 -8.37 21.96
N ALA A 181 -10.56 -8.95 22.58
CA ALA A 181 -9.80 -8.30 23.64
C ALA A 181 -8.93 -7.15 23.11
N ALA A 182 -8.30 -7.32 21.95
CA ALA A 182 -7.52 -6.27 21.29
C ALA A 182 -8.42 -5.12 20.82
N TYR A 183 -9.56 -5.43 20.21
CA TYR A 183 -10.52 -4.45 19.71
C TYR A 183 -11.12 -3.58 20.83
N ALA A 184 -11.32 -4.15 22.03
CA ALA A 184 -11.79 -3.40 23.20
C ALA A 184 -10.82 -2.30 23.66
N LYS A 185 -9.53 -2.39 23.30
CA LYS A 185 -8.48 -1.41 23.65
C LYS A 185 -8.37 -0.24 22.65
N LEU A 186 -9.20 -0.21 21.60
CA LEU A 186 -9.16 0.84 20.57
C LEU A 186 -9.92 2.12 20.94
N LYS A 187 -10.68 2.11 22.03
CA LYS A 187 -11.53 3.21 22.49
C LYS A 187 -11.04 3.77 23.81
#